data_AF-R1FX47-F1
#
_entry.id   AF-R1FX47-F1
#
_cell.length_a   1.000
_cell.length_b   1.000
_cell.length_c   1.000
_cell.angle_alpha   90.00
_cell.angle_beta   90.00
_cell.angle_gamma   90.00
#
_symmetry.space_group_name_H-M   'P 1'
#
loop_
_entity.id
_entity.type
_entity.pdbx_description
1 polymer ?
#
loop_
_entity_poly.entity_id
_entity_poly.type
_entity_poly.pdbx_seq_one_letter_code
_entity_poly.pdbx_strand_id
1 'polypeptide(L)'
;MAGRFLASMFVLSIVDLSRGQYTYNETTGAYTCSTASGAYCGGSSLSTNIIIRCTNFVGQPGNCNDNLAGIKPVGVKPAASCYQTSATSGDAVCSFNGVGYPENDSAAAFPICNARGSRDTLEHEINDHDYGGGHGLNFNGYR
;
A
#
# COMPACT_ATOMS: atom_id res chain seq x y z
N MET A 1 -31.82 4.79 -52.47
CA MET A 1 -30.52 5.41 -52.17
C MET A 1 -30.36 5.42 -50.67
N ALA A 2 -29.40 4.65 -50.16
CA ALA A 2 -29.18 4.41 -48.73
C ALA A 2 -28.40 5.59 -48.11
N GLY A 3 -28.98 6.23 -47.11
CA GLY A 3 -28.33 7.25 -46.29
C GLY A 3 -27.73 6.60 -45.05
N ARG A 4 -26.40 6.49 -45.01
CA ARG A 4 -25.62 5.95 -43.89
C ARG A 4 -25.54 7.02 -42.81
N PHE A 5 -26.12 6.79 -41.63
CA PHE A 5 -25.89 7.65 -40.47
C PHE A 5 -24.97 6.94 -39.47
N LEU A 6 -23.78 7.51 -39.41
CA LEU A 6 -22.64 7.38 -38.52
C LEU A 6 -22.95 6.74 -37.15
N ALA A 7 -22.29 5.62 -36.87
CA ALA A 7 -22.21 5.03 -35.54
C ALA A 7 -21.37 5.93 -34.63
N SER A 8 -22.00 6.51 -33.61
CA SER A 8 -21.34 7.27 -32.55
C SER A 8 -20.61 6.29 -31.63
N MET A 9 -19.29 6.19 -31.75
CA MET A 9 -18.44 5.43 -30.84
C MET A 9 -18.22 6.27 -29.57
N PHE A 10 -18.93 5.93 -28.50
CA PHE A 10 -18.59 6.36 -27.15
C PHE A 10 -17.31 5.64 -26.73
N VAL A 11 -16.17 6.34 -26.77
CA VAL A 11 -14.92 5.85 -26.19
C VAL A 11 -15.04 5.97 -24.68
N LEU A 12 -15.29 4.85 -24.00
CA LEU A 12 -15.14 4.75 -22.55
C LEU A 12 -13.64 4.81 -22.25
N SER A 13 -13.16 5.99 -21.82
CA SER A 13 -11.79 6.16 -21.35
C SER A 13 -11.51 5.18 -20.22
N ILE A 14 -10.50 4.32 -20.39
CA ILE A 14 -9.98 3.51 -19.30
C ILE A 14 -9.26 4.46 -18.33
N VAL A 15 -9.78 4.60 -17.12
CA VAL A 15 -9.02 5.20 -16.02
C VAL A 15 -8.00 4.16 -15.59
N ASP A 16 -6.80 4.25 -16.15
CA ASP A 16 -5.64 3.57 -15.56
C ASP A 16 -5.45 4.15 -14.16
N LEU A 17 -5.95 3.42 -13.18
CA LEU A 17 -5.64 3.63 -11.78
C LEU A 17 -4.16 3.22 -11.63
N SER A 18 -3.26 4.10 -12.06
CA SER A 18 -1.81 3.99 -11.85
C SER A 18 -1.54 4.13 -10.35
N ARG A 19 -1.88 3.08 -9.59
CA ARG A 19 -1.68 2.97 -8.16
C ARG A 19 -0.30 2.39 -7.90
N GLY A 20 0.73 3.16 -8.23
CA GLY A 20 2.10 2.83 -7.88
C GLY A 20 3.06 3.85 -8.45
N GLN A 21 3.93 4.41 -7.62
CA GLN A 21 5.08 5.20 -8.11
C GLN A 21 6.19 4.29 -8.66
N TYR A 22 5.83 3.13 -9.20
CA TYR A 22 6.75 2.20 -9.83
C TYR A 22 6.10 1.55 -11.06
N THR A 23 6.92 1.21 -12.04
CA THR A 23 6.53 0.52 -13.27
C THR A 23 7.28 -0.80 -13.35
N TYR A 24 6.55 -1.86 -13.69
CA TYR A 24 7.12 -3.18 -13.94
C TYR A 24 7.31 -3.39 -15.44
N ASN A 25 8.53 -3.75 -15.84
CA ASN A 25 8.83 -4.13 -17.21
C ASN A 25 8.81 -5.66 -17.32
N GLU A 26 7.79 -6.21 -17.98
CA GLU A 26 7.60 -7.64 -18.16
C GLU A 26 8.64 -8.31 -19.06
N THR A 27 9.32 -7.56 -19.92
CA THR A 27 10.37 -8.08 -20.82
C THR A 27 11.69 -8.28 -20.08
N THR A 28 12.02 -7.39 -19.14
CA THR A 28 13.29 -7.46 -18.39
C THR A 28 13.11 -7.99 -16.95
N GLY A 29 11.88 -8.08 -16.46
CA GLY A 29 11.57 -8.40 -15.06
C GLY A 29 11.94 -7.28 -14.08
N ALA A 30 12.22 -6.07 -14.58
CA ALA A 30 12.73 -4.98 -13.75
C ALA A 30 11.59 -4.08 -13.22
N TYR A 31 11.72 -3.64 -11.96
CA TYR A 31 10.91 -2.57 -11.40
C TYR A 31 11.68 -1.25 -11.51
N THR A 32 11.03 -0.21 -12.00
CA THR A 32 11.55 1.15 -12.08
C THR A 32 10.67 2.07 -11.24
N CYS A 33 11.25 3.02 -10.51
CA CYS A 33 10.52 3.89 -9.61
C CYS A 33 10.53 5.33 -10.09
N SER A 34 9.43 6.05 -9.85
CA SER A 34 9.31 7.49 -10.13
C SER A 34 10.14 8.33 -9.15
N THR A 35 10.42 7.80 -7.97
CA THR A 35 11.23 8.44 -6.92
C THR A 35 12.55 7.70 -6.71
N ALA A 36 13.59 8.43 -6.29
CA ALA A 36 14.90 7.85 -6.02
C ALA A 36 14.89 6.90 -4.80
N SER A 37 13.97 7.12 -3.86
CA SER A 37 13.85 6.37 -2.61
C SER A 37 12.39 6.26 -2.18
N GLY A 38 12.05 5.15 -1.55
CA GLY A 38 10.73 4.88 -0.98
C GLY A 38 10.41 3.41 -1.03
N ALA A 39 9.28 3.02 -0.45
CA ALA A 39 8.77 1.66 -0.53
C ALA A 39 7.29 1.66 -0.88
N TYR A 40 6.88 0.71 -1.72
CA TYR A 40 5.51 0.58 -2.20
C TYR A 40 5.06 -0.88 -2.10
N CYS A 41 3.78 -1.13 -1.85
CA CYS A 41 3.27 -2.49 -1.93
C CYS A 41 3.11 -2.93 -3.38
N GLY A 42 3.33 -4.22 -3.66
CA GLY A 42 3.14 -4.86 -4.97
C GLY A 42 1.68 -4.93 -5.44
N GLY A 43 0.78 -4.20 -4.77
CA GLY A 43 -0.67 -4.19 -4.95
C GLY A 43 -1.33 -3.31 -3.89
N SER A 44 -2.62 -3.53 -3.64
CA SER A 44 -3.35 -2.82 -2.57
C SER A 44 -2.75 -3.09 -1.18
N SER A 45 -2.85 -2.09 -0.30
CA SER A 45 -2.41 -2.20 1.11
C SER A 45 -3.06 -3.40 1.79
N LEU A 46 -2.27 -4.16 2.56
CA LEU A 46 -2.64 -5.39 3.26
C LEU A 46 -3.11 -6.56 2.37
N SER A 47 -3.12 -6.41 1.04
CA SER A 47 -3.63 -7.42 0.10
C SER A 47 -2.56 -8.35 -0.46
N THR A 48 -1.29 -7.99 -0.35
CA THR A 48 -0.16 -8.78 -0.88
C THR A 48 0.95 -8.84 0.16
N ASN A 49 1.81 -9.85 0.07
CA ASN A 49 3.04 -9.96 0.86
C ASN A 49 4.26 -9.35 0.14
N ILE A 50 4.05 -8.66 -1.00
CA ILE A 50 5.11 -8.12 -1.83
C ILE A 50 5.34 -6.65 -1.51
N ILE A 51 6.59 -6.29 -1.26
CA ILE A 51 7.06 -4.91 -1.07
C ILE A 51 8.11 -4.59 -2.14
N ILE A 52 8.00 -3.42 -2.77
CA ILE A 52 8.92 -2.91 -3.78
C ILE A 52 9.70 -1.75 -3.16
N ARG A 53 11.00 -1.95 -2.94
CA ARG A 53 11.89 -0.93 -2.36
C ARG A 53 12.62 -0.20 -3.47
N CYS A 54 12.45 1.10 -3.53
CA CYS A 54 13.09 1.94 -4.52
C CYS A 54 14.42 2.46 -3.97
N THR A 55 15.49 2.27 -4.74
CA THR A 55 16.80 2.88 -4.48
C THR A 55 17.43 3.28 -5.80
N ASN A 56 17.82 4.55 -5.93
CA ASN A 56 18.35 5.11 -7.17
C ASN A 56 17.43 4.83 -8.38
N PHE A 57 16.11 5.00 -8.20
CA PHE A 57 15.07 4.75 -9.21
C PHE A 57 14.91 3.29 -9.65
N VAL A 58 15.60 2.35 -9.00
CA VAL A 58 15.47 0.91 -9.24
C VAL A 58 14.66 0.29 -8.12
N GLY A 59 13.59 -0.42 -8.50
CA GLY A 59 12.76 -1.16 -7.56
C GLY A 59 13.33 -2.55 -7.30
N GLN A 60 13.46 -2.90 -6.03
CA GLN A 60 13.89 -4.20 -5.54
C GLN A 60 12.69 -4.88 -4.87
N PRO A 61 12.12 -5.95 -5.47
CA PRO A 61 11.02 -6.68 -4.86
C PRO A 61 11.53 -7.48 -3.65
N GLY A 62 10.70 -7.54 -2.62
CA GLY A 62 10.93 -8.32 -1.42
C GLY A 62 9.64 -9.00 -0.94
N ASN A 63 9.81 -10.06 -0.16
CA ASN A 63 8.71 -10.82 0.43
C ASN A 63 8.61 -10.54 1.92
N CYS A 64 7.48 -9.99 2.37
CA CYS A 64 7.27 -9.66 3.78
C CYS A 64 7.29 -10.87 4.72
N ASN A 65 6.97 -12.06 4.22
CA ASN A 65 7.05 -13.28 5.02
C ASN A 65 8.51 -13.54 5.46
N ASP A 66 9.45 -13.29 4.56
CA ASP A 66 10.88 -13.52 4.76
C ASP A 66 11.56 -12.32 5.43
N ASN A 67 11.16 -11.09 5.06
CA ASN A 67 11.72 -9.87 5.64
C ASN A 67 11.48 -9.77 7.15
N LEU A 68 10.39 -10.36 7.66
CA LEU A 68 10.08 -10.41 9.08
C LEU A 68 10.67 -11.64 9.80
N ALA A 69 11.53 -12.44 9.13
CA ALA A 69 12.09 -13.64 9.73
C ALA A 69 12.96 -13.35 10.96
N GLY A 70 13.62 -12.19 11.01
CA GLY A 70 14.41 -11.74 12.17
C GLY A 70 13.57 -11.24 13.35
N ILE A 71 12.28 -10.96 13.15
CA ILE A 71 11.38 -10.47 14.21
C ILE A 71 10.91 -11.64 15.07
N LYS A 72 11.04 -11.52 16.40
CA LYS A 72 10.62 -12.58 17.34
C LYS A 72 9.10 -12.82 17.27
N PRO A 73 8.64 -14.09 17.36
CA PRO A 73 9.43 -15.33 17.38
C PRO A 73 10.13 -15.55 16.03
N VAL A 74 11.43 -15.85 16.07
CA VAL A 74 12.28 -15.92 14.87
C VAL A 74 11.72 -16.97 13.91
N GLY A 75 11.69 -16.63 12.61
CA GLY A 75 11.14 -17.47 11.56
C GLY A 75 10.21 -16.72 10.63
N VAL A 76 10.01 -17.28 9.43
CA VAL A 76 9.13 -16.76 8.39
C VAL A 76 7.74 -16.49 8.95
N LYS A 77 7.16 -15.35 8.58
CA LYS A 77 5.80 -14.95 8.97
C LYS A 77 4.85 -15.17 7.78
N PRO A 78 4.25 -16.35 7.59
CA PRO A 78 3.53 -16.70 6.36
C PRO A 78 2.28 -15.84 6.08
N ALA A 79 1.77 -15.13 7.07
CA ALA A 79 0.65 -14.21 6.96
C ALA A 79 1.09 -12.73 7.07
N ALA A 80 2.34 -12.43 6.73
CA ALA A 80 2.80 -11.05 6.68
C ALA A 80 2.31 -10.39 5.39
N SER A 81 1.75 -9.20 5.52
CA SER A 81 1.27 -8.41 4.39
C SER A 81 2.08 -7.11 4.29
N CYS A 82 2.20 -6.57 3.10
CA CYS A 82 2.69 -5.22 2.91
C CYS A 82 1.60 -4.21 3.26
N TYR A 83 1.92 -3.25 4.10
CA TYR A 83 1.07 -2.11 4.43
C TYR A 83 1.67 -0.84 3.85
N GLN A 84 0.82 0.03 3.30
CA GLN A 84 1.15 1.40 2.92
C GLN A 84 -0.05 2.30 3.24
N THR A 85 0.17 3.58 3.55
CA THR A 85 -0.94 4.51 3.82
C THR A 85 -1.72 4.85 2.56
N SER A 86 -1.03 4.97 1.43
CA SER A 86 -1.63 5.11 0.11
C SER A 86 -0.69 4.55 -0.97
N ALA A 87 -1.22 4.34 -2.18
CA ALA A 87 -0.42 3.82 -3.29
C ALA A 87 0.69 4.79 -3.78
N THR A 88 0.64 6.05 -3.33
CA THR A 88 1.60 7.08 -3.71
C THR A 88 2.45 7.57 -2.53
N SER A 89 2.19 7.13 -1.31
CA SER A 89 2.89 7.64 -0.11
C SER A 89 4.38 7.30 -0.05
N GLY A 90 4.78 6.14 -0.59
CA GLY A 90 6.18 5.68 -0.54
C GLY A 90 6.64 5.22 0.85
N ASP A 91 5.70 4.92 1.74
CA ASP A 91 5.89 4.57 3.15
C ASP A 91 5.58 3.09 3.44
N ALA A 92 5.66 2.23 2.43
CA ALA A 92 5.29 0.84 2.60
C ALA A 92 6.22 0.12 3.59
N VAL A 93 5.63 -0.73 4.43
CA VAL A 93 6.32 -1.55 5.43
C VAL A 93 5.74 -2.95 5.45
N CYS A 94 6.53 -3.91 5.92
CA CYS A 94 6.00 -5.23 6.20
C CYS A 94 5.21 -5.22 7.51
N SER A 95 4.06 -5.90 7.50
CA SER A 95 3.15 -5.95 8.62
C SER A 95 2.79 -7.37 8.99
N PHE A 96 2.58 -7.60 10.29
CA PHE A 96 2.14 -8.89 10.81
C PHE A 96 1.30 -8.68 12.08
N ASN A 97 0.16 -9.37 12.18
CA ASN A 97 -0.73 -9.35 13.36
C ASN A 97 -1.19 -7.96 13.85
N GLY A 98 -1.37 -7.01 12.94
CA GLY A 98 -1.80 -5.66 13.31
C GLY A 98 -0.69 -4.63 13.43
N VAL A 99 0.56 -5.03 13.20
CA VAL A 99 1.74 -4.21 13.50
C VAL A 99 2.56 -4.02 12.23
N GLY A 100 2.89 -2.77 11.91
CA GLY A 100 3.84 -2.40 10.88
C GLY A 100 5.27 -2.36 11.44
N TYR A 101 6.21 -2.95 10.70
CA TYR A 101 7.62 -3.02 11.04
C TYR A 101 8.41 -2.20 10.03
N PRO A 102 8.85 -0.99 10.40
CA PRO A 102 9.68 -0.16 9.54
C PRO A 102 11.06 -0.81 9.35
N GLU A 103 11.70 -0.53 8.21
CA GLU A 103 12.93 -1.19 7.79
C GLU A 103 14.19 -0.59 8.42
N ASN A 104 14.06 0.63 8.92
CA ASN A 104 15.10 1.31 9.66
C ASN A 104 15.08 0.82 11.11
N ASP A 105 16.20 0.23 11.55
CA ASP A 105 16.39 -0.34 12.91
C ASP A 105 16.13 0.68 14.05
N SER A 106 16.08 1.97 13.74
CA SER A 106 15.79 3.04 14.71
C SER A 106 14.30 3.40 14.81
N ALA A 107 13.44 2.94 13.90
CA ALA A 107 12.02 3.21 13.99
C ALA A 107 11.30 2.10 14.77
N ALA A 108 10.46 2.52 15.71
CA ALA A 108 9.64 1.61 16.47
C ALA A 108 8.55 1.00 15.57
N ALA A 109 8.26 -0.28 15.79
CA ALA A 109 7.07 -0.92 15.24
C ALA A 109 5.81 -0.18 15.72
N PHE A 110 4.80 -0.07 14.86
CA PHE A 110 3.60 0.72 15.11
C PHE A 110 2.31 -0.05 14.81
N PRO A 111 1.22 0.21 15.55
CA PRO A 111 -0.07 -0.39 15.24
C PRO A 111 -0.63 0.16 13.93
N ILE A 112 -1.13 -0.72 13.07
CA ILE A 112 -1.88 -0.34 11.87
C ILE A 112 -3.34 -0.25 12.25
N CYS A 113 -3.93 0.94 12.10
CA CYS A 113 -5.30 1.26 12.49
C CYS A 113 -6.39 0.43 11.77
N ASN A 114 -6.05 -0.40 10.77
CA ASN A 114 -6.99 -1.23 10.04
C ASN A 114 -6.74 -2.74 10.17
N ALA A 115 -5.72 -3.17 10.90
CA ALA A 115 -5.31 -4.59 10.90
C ALA A 115 -5.87 -5.40 12.09
N ARG A 116 -6.69 -4.76 12.96
CA ARG A 116 -7.50 -5.40 14.01
C ARG A 116 -8.91 -4.81 14.15
N GLY A 117 -9.45 -4.22 13.08
CA GLY A 117 -10.67 -3.42 13.10
C GLY A 117 -11.93 -4.08 12.54
N SER A 118 -12.09 -5.41 12.59
CA SER A 118 -13.35 -6.03 12.14
C SER A 118 -13.82 -7.23 12.99
N ARG A 119 -13.38 -7.34 14.24
CA ARG A 119 -13.96 -8.31 15.21
C ARG A 119 -13.80 -7.81 16.65
N ASP A 120 -14.58 -6.80 17.03
CA ASP A 120 -15.54 -6.87 18.14
C ASP A 120 -16.18 -5.50 18.38
N THR A 121 -17.39 -5.36 17.82
CA THR A 121 -18.58 -4.70 18.37
C THR A 121 -18.39 -3.48 19.26
N LEU A 122 -18.52 -2.28 18.68
CA LEU A 122 -19.47 -1.28 19.18
C LEU A 122 -20.05 -0.54 17.98
N GLU A 123 -21.38 -0.57 17.89
CA GLU A 123 -22.21 0.07 16.90
C GLU A 123 -21.94 1.58 16.86
N HIS A 124 -21.37 2.06 15.75
CA HIS A 124 -21.78 3.34 15.20
C HIS A 124 -21.60 3.28 13.69
N GLU A 125 -22.72 3.37 12.97
CA GLU A 125 -22.74 3.70 11.55
C GLU A 125 -21.82 4.89 11.31
N ILE A 126 -20.66 4.66 10.71
CA ILE A 126 -20.01 5.72 9.95
C ILE A 126 -20.27 5.37 8.50
N ASN A 127 -21.38 5.95 8.05
CA ASN A 127 -21.72 6.19 6.66
C ASN A 127 -20.45 6.45 5.83
N ASP A 128 -20.35 5.71 4.72
CA ASP A 128 -19.45 5.97 3.60
C ASP A 128 -19.62 7.41 3.09
N HIS A 129 -18.90 8.37 3.69
CA HIS A 129 -18.68 9.71 3.14
C HIS A 129 -17.49 10.34 3.89
N ASP A 130 -16.26 10.19 3.36
CA ASP A 130 -15.45 11.33 2.95
C ASP A 130 -14.05 10.87 2.48
N TYR A 131 -13.80 11.08 1.18
CA TYR A 131 -12.47 11.12 0.61
C TYR A 131 -11.92 12.53 0.89
N GLY A 132 -11.12 12.73 1.94
CA GLY A 132 -10.51 14.05 2.11
C GLY A 132 -9.91 14.38 3.47
N GLY A 133 -8.68 14.89 3.44
CA GLY A 133 -8.28 15.94 4.37
C GLY A 133 -7.32 15.50 5.48
N GLY A 134 -6.09 16.00 5.39
CA GLY A 134 -5.15 15.95 6.50
C GLY A 134 -5.49 16.93 7.63
N HIS A 135 -4.59 16.92 8.61
CA HIS A 135 -4.41 17.87 9.72
C HIS A 135 -5.29 17.70 10.96
N GLY A 136 -4.61 17.42 12.09
CA GLY A 136 -5.09 17.83 13.42
C GLY A 136 -4.77 16.90 14.59
N LEU A 137 -3.49 16.61 14.88
CA LEU A 137 -3.12 16.07 16.19
C LEU A 137 -3.20 17.20 17.23
N ASN A 138 -4.36 17.32 17.90
CA ASN A 138 -4.51 18.15 19.09
C ASN A 138 -4.02 17.37 20.32
N PHE A 139 -2.79 17.64 20.74
CA PHE A 139 -2.29 17.22 22.04
C PHE A 139 -2.85 18.16 23.11
N ASN A 140 -3.94 17.78 23.76
CA ASN A 140 -4.29 18.40 25.04
C ASN A 140 -5.00 17.41 25.96
N GLY A 141 -4.37 17.09 27.09
CA GLY A 141 -5.03 16.43 28.21
C GLY A 141 -4.36 15.18 28.75
N TYR A 142 -3.13 15.28 29.25
CA TYR A 142 -2.72 14.48 30.41
C TYR A 142 -2.77 15.39 31.65
N ARG A 143 -3.80 15.21 32.47
CA ARG A 143 -3.82 15.55 33.89
C ARG A 143 -4.47 14.42 34.65
#